data_AF-A0A163XXZ0-F1
#
_entry.id   AF-A0A163XXZ0-F1
#
_cell.length_a   1.000
_cell.length_b   1.000
_cell.length_c   1.000
_cell.angle_alpha   90.00
_cell.angle_beta   90.00
_cell.angle_gamma   90.00
#
_symmetry.space_group_name_H-M   'P 1'
#
loop_
_entity.id
_entity.type
_entity.pdbx_description
1 polymer ?
#
loop_
_entity_poly.entity_id
_entity_poly.type
_entity_poly.pdbx_seq_one_letter_code
_entity_poly.pdbx_strand_id
1 'polypeptide(L)'
;MMNADSDASPPRLFRGARVRMSVLGRERHPKYGDRQGVIVGRGSPSSWRVKFDERTTVQAIHRDYLELVAQPAAASLQVAQRRSSMGGASNP
;
A
#
# COMPACT_ATOMS: atom_id res chain seq x y z
N MET A 1 -7.95 5.41 31.92
CA MET A 1 -8.42 5.75 30.56
C MET A 1 -7.48 5.07 29.57
N MET A 2 -7.96 4.05 28.85
CA MET A 2 -7.28 3.48 27.70
C MET A 2 -7.42 4.46 26.53
N ASN A 3 -6.32 4.93 25.97
CA ASN A 3 -6.29 5.37 24.58
C ASN A 3 -5.37 4.38 23.85
N ALA A 4 -5.99 3.29 23.38
CA ALA A 4 -5.45 2.52 22.27
C ALA A 4 -5.44 3.41 21.01
N ASP A 5 -4.72 3.00 19.98
CA ASP A 5 -4.74 3.60 18.62
C ASP A 5 -3.78 4.77 18.34
N SER A 6 -2.53 4.70 18.82
CA SER A 6 -1.41 5.36 18.14
C SER A 6 -0.20 4.44 17.96
N ASP A 7 -0.44 3.13 17.80
CA ASP A 7 0.41 2.31 16.92
C ASP A 7 0.02 2.59 15.45
N ALA A 8 -0.07 3.87 15.08
CA ALA A 8 0.21 4.25 13.70
C ALA A 8 1.72 4.11 13.49
N SER A 9 2.24 2.88 13.65
CA SER A 9 3.52 2.51 13.07
C SER A 9 3.42 2.98 11.62
N PRO A 10 4.26 3.93 11.17
CA PRO A 10 4.14 4.48 9.83
C PRO A 10 4.05 3.29 8.89
N PRO A 11 3.02 3.24 8.03
CA PRO A 11 2.61 2.01 7.36
C PRO A 11 3.88 1.42 6.74
N ARG A 12 4.28 0.23 7.22
CA ARG A 12 5.66 -0.25 7.06
C ARG A 12 5.94 -0.36 5.58
N LEU A 13 6.68 0.61 5.05
CA LEU A 13 7.16 0.58 3.69
C LEU A 13 8.07 -0.65 3.57
N PHE A 14 7.67 -1.60 2.73
CA PHE A 14 8.42 -2.83 2.51
C PHE A 14 8.83 -2.93 1.05
N ARG A 15 9.91 -3.69 0.80
CA ARG A 15 10.39 -3.93 -0.56
C ARG A 15 9.32 -4.69 -1.36
N GLY A 16 8.95 -4.18 -2.52
CA GLY A 16 7.87 -4.70 -3.35
C GLY A 16 6.52 -4.02 -3.13
N ALA A 17 6.39 -3.17 -2.10
CA ALA A 17 5.15 -2.45 -1.88
C ALA A 17 4.90 -1.38 -2.95
N ARG A 18 3.63 -1.23 -3.35
CA ARG A 18 3.16 -0.14 -4.21
C ARG A 18 3.00 1.12 -3.37
N VAL A 19 3.67 2.17 -3.78
CA VAL A 19 3.67 3.47 -3.10
C VAL A 19 3.32 4.57 -4.07
N ARG A 20 2.77 5.67 -3.55
CA ARG A 20 2.58 6.93 -4.28
C ARG A 20 3.21 8.08 -3.50
N MET A 21 3.33 9.24 -4.13
CA MET A 21 3.66 10.47 -3.41
C MET A 21 2.50 10.88 -2.51
N SER A 22 2.79 11.10 -1.22
CA SER A 22 1.83 11.74 -0.31
C SER A 22 1.70 13.23 -0.64
N VAL A 23 0.73 13.92 -0.05
CA VAL A 23 0.44 15.34 -0.30
C VAL A 23 1.70 16.22 -0.17
N LEU A 24 2.46 16.03 0.91
CA LEU A 24 3.75 16.73 1.12
C LEU A 24 4.79 16.43 0.03
N GLY A 25 4.84 15.16 -0.38
CA GLY A 25 5.70 14.71 -1.46
C GLY A 25 5.35 15.36 -2.79
N ARG A 26 4.05 15.58 -3.06
CA ARG A 26 3.57 16.30 -4.24
C ARG A 26 3.91 17.79 -4.20
N GLU A 27 3.79 18.44 -3.04
CA GLU A 27 4.13 19.86 -2.91
C GLU A 27 5.62 20.11 -3.15
N ARG A 28 6.49 19.22 -2.65
CA ARG A 28 7.94 19.26 -2.89
C ARG A 28 8.32 18.80 -4.30
N HIS A 29 7.56 17.86 -4.87
CA HIS A 29 7.82 17.28 -6.17
C HIS A 29 6.56 17.28 -7.06
N PRO A 30 6.15 18.44 -7.59
CA PRO A 30 4.98 18.53 -8.45
C PRO A 30 5.12 17.68 -9.72
N LYS A 31 6.36 17.44 -10.17
CA LYS A 31 6.67 16.52 -11.29
C LYS A 31 6.33 15.04 -10.99
N TYR A 32 6.28 14.63 -9.73
CA TYR A 32 6.03 13.23 -9.31
C TYR A 32 4.63 13.02 -8.72
N GLY A 33 3.78 14.05 -8.74
CA GLY A 33 2.49 14.16 -8.05
C GLY A 33 1.66 12.88 -7.88
N ASP A 34 0.92 12.46 -8.91
CA ASP A 34 0.03 11.28 -8.87
C ASP A 34 0.73 9.95 -9.18
N ARG A 35 2.06 9.96 -9.30
CA ARG A 35 2.78 8.80 -9.82
C ARG A 35 2.86 7.72 -8.77
N GLN A 36 2.53 6.51 -9.21
CA GLN A 36 2.75 5.30 -8.43
C GLN A 36 4.12 4.70 -8.75
N GLY A 37 4.68 4.01 -7.78
CA GLY A 37 5.94 3.30 -7.90
C GLY A 37 5.99 2.09 -7.00
N VAL A 38 7.07 1.33 -7.15
CA VAL A 38 7.34 0.15 -6.35
C VAL A 38 8.66 0.34 -5.61
N ILE A 39 8.67 0.01 -4.31
CA ILE A 39 9.90 0.01 -3.53
C ILE A 39 10.81 -1.12 -4.02
N VAL A 40 11.94 -0.79 -4.62
CA VAL A 40 12.92 -1.76 -5.12
C VAL A 40 14.06 -2.02 -4.13
N GLY A 41 14.22 -1.18 -3.11
CA GLY A 41 15.22 -1.38 -2.07
C GLY A 41 15.23 -0.24 -1.04
N ARG A 42 16.10 -0.35 -0.04
CA ARG A 42 16.32 0.71 0.95
C ARG A 42 17.56 1.52 0.56
N GLY A 43 17.49 2.84 0.69
CA GLY A 43 18.64 3.73 0.48
C GLY A 43 19.31 4.09 1.80
N SER A 44 18.52 4.62 2.73
CA SER A 44 18.93 5.04 4.07
C SER A 44 17.90 4.51 5.09
N PRO A 45 18.16 4.50 6.40
CA PRO A 45 17.16 4.07 7.40
C PRO A 45 15.81 4.81 7.26
N SER A 46 15.83 6.05 6.77
CA SER A 46 14.64 6.89 6.58
C SER A 46 14.23 7.07 5.09
N SER A 47 14.96 6.49 4.14
CA SER A 47 14.73 6.69 2.70
C SER A 47 14.65 5.38 1.93
N TRP A 48 13.65 5.29 1.05
CA TRP A 48 13.38 4.13 0.21
C TRP A 48 13.72 4.41 -1.24
N ARG A 49 14.24 3.39 -1.93
CA ARG A 49 14.48 3.42 -3.37
C ARG A 49 13.21 2.96 -4.07
N VAL A 50 12.54 3.90 -4.73
CA VAL A 50 11.27 3.69 -5.43
C VAL A 50 11.52 3.76 -6.94
N LYS A 51 11.07 2.75 -7.67
CA LYS A 51 10.97 2.79 -9.12
C LYS A 51 9.55 3.23 -9.49
N PHE A 52 9.41 4.43 -10.04
CA PHE A 52 8.12 4.92 -10.51
C PHE A 52 7.74 4.25 -11.83
N ASP A 53 6.45 3.97 -12.05
CA ASP A 53 6.00 3.23 -13.24
C ASP A 53 6.34 4.00 -14.54
N GLU A 54 6.15 5.32 -14.53
CA GLU A 54 6.49 6.20 -15.66
C GLU A 54 7.99 6.43 -15.89
N ARG A 55 8.88 5.95 -15.01
CA ARG A 55 10.33 6.17 -15.16
C ARG A 55 11.15 4.92 -14.88
N THR A 56 12.10 4.64 -15.76
CA THR A 56 13.11 3.59 -15.54
C THR A 56 14.05 3.90 -14.37
N THR A 57 14.15 5.16 -13.96
CA THR A 57 15.06 5.62 -12.90
C THR A 57 14.52 5.31 -11.50
N VAL A 58 15.39 4.75 -10.67
CA VAL A 58 15.12 4.50 -9.24
C VAL A 58 15.45 5.77 -8.44
N GLN A 59 14.47 6.31 -7.73
CA GLN A 59 14.59 7.52 -6.91
C GLN A 59 14.63 7.18 -5.42
N ALA A 60 15.51 7.85 -4.67
CA ALA A 60 15.53 7.75 -3.21
C ALA A 60 14.59 8.79 -2.59
N ILE A 61 13.50 8.34 -1.98
CA ILE A 61 12.46 9.20 -1.39
C ILE A 61 12.34 8.91 0.10
N HIS A 62 12.17 9.96 0.91
CA HIS A 62 11.97 9.85 2.35
C HIS A 62 10.63 9.17 2.66
N ARG A 63 10.58 8.37 3.74
CA ARG A 63 9.37 7.63 4.14
C ARG A 63 8.14 8.54 4.33
N ASP A 64 8.31 9.74 4.88
CA ASP A 64 7.22 10.70 5.11
C ASP A 64 6.65 11.32 3.83
N TYR A 65 7.36 11.22 2.71
CA TYR A 65 6.85 11.67 1.41
C TYR A 65 6.20 10.53 0.61
N LEU A 66 6.23 9.31 1.14
CA LEU A 66 5.66 8.14 0.51
C LEU A 66 4.39 7.73 1.24
N GLU A 67 3.38 7.37 0.47
CA GLU A 67 2.14 6.82 0.97
C GLU A 67 1.93 5.43 0.36
N LEU A 68 1.62 4.44 1.18
CA LEU A 68 1.26 3.12 0.68
C LEU A 68 -0.06 3.21 -0.08
N VAL A 69 -0.03 2.81 -1.35
CA VAL A 69 -1.26 2.61 -2.09
C VAL A 69 -1.81 1.30 -1.56
N ALA A 70 -2.76 1.38 -0.62
CA ALA A 70 -3.54 0.21 -0.23
C ALA A 70 -4.09 -0.38 -1.52
N GLN A 71 -3.52 -1.52 -1.93
CA GLN A 71 -4.08 -2.30 -3.02
C GLN A 71 -5.52 -2.56 -2.57
N PRO A 72 -6.54 -2.17 -3.35
CA PRO A 72 -7.92 -2.32 -2.92
C PRO A 72 -8.08 -3.77 -2.48
N ALA A 73 -8.53 -3.96 -1.25
CA ALA A 73 -8.71 -5.24 -0.58
C ALA A 73 -9.85 -6.07 -1.23
N ALA A 74 -9.92 -6.06 -2.56
CA ALA A 74 -10.86 -6.84 -3.36
C ALA A 74 -10.29 -8.24 -3.72
N ALA A 75 -9.13 -8.63 -3.19
CA ALA A 75 -8.52 -9.94 -3.47
C ALA A 75 -8.36 -10.85 -2.23
N SER A 76 -8.98 -10.50 -1.09
CA SER A 76 -8.95 -11.36 0.11
C SER A 76 -10.33 -11.80 0.60
N LEU A 77 -11.41 -11.59 -0.18
CA LEU A 77 -12.77 -11.94 0.25
C LEU A 77 -13.59 -12.83 -0.70
N GLN A 78 -13.02 -13.46 -1.74
CA GLN A 78 -13.83 -14.29 -2.68
C GLN A 78 -13.42 -15.76 -2.85
N VAL A 79 -12.71 -16.37 -1.88
CA VAL A 79 -12.47 -17.83 -1.89
C VAL A 79 -13.25 -18.59 -0.78
N ALA A 80 -14.09 -17.92 0.02
CA ALA A 80 -14.77 -18.59 1.14
C ALA A 80 -16.29 -18.81 1.00
N GLN A 81 -16.98 -18.27 -0.03
CA GLN A 81 -18.46 -18.40 -0.13
C GLN A 81 -18.97 -19.31 -1.27
N ARG A 82 -18.16 -20.28 -1.71
CA ARG A 82 -18.57 -21.27 -2.74
C ARG A 82 -19.14 -22.59 -2.20
N ARG A 83 -19.53 -22.69 -0.92
CA ARG A 83 -19.96 -23.97 -0.31
C ARG A 83 -21.27 -23.92 0.50
N SER A 84 -22.24 -23.10 0.11
CA SER A 84 -23.59 -23.13 0.73
C SER A 84 -24.68 -23.32 -0.32
N SER A 85 -24.50 -24.32 -1.18
CA SER A 85 -25.55 -24.81 -2.09
C SER A 85 -25.51 -26.34 -2.15
N MET A 86 -25.94 -27.01 -1.07
CA MET A 86 -26.56 -28.33 -1.13
C MET A 86 -27.11 -28.78 0.24
N GLY A 87 -28.34 -29.28 0.23
CA GLY A 87 -29.09 -29.80 1.38
C GLY A 87 -30.39 -29.03 1.55
N GLY A 88 -31.38 -29.20 0.69
CA GLY A 88 -32.20 -30.42 0.66
C GLY A 88 -33.24 -30.29 1.78
N ALA A 89 -34.39 -29.67 1.53
CA ALA A 89 -35.63 -30.40 1.31
C ALA A 89 -35.77 -31.62 2.23
N SER A 90 -36.59 -31.51 3.28
CA SER A 90 -37.82 -32.31 3.43
C SER A 90 -38.47 -32.05 4.79
N ASN A 91 -39.72 -31.59 4.72
CA ASN A 91 -40.76 -31.80 5.73
C ASN A 91 -41.13 -33.31 5.74
N PRO A 92 -41.83 -33.88 6.74
CA PRO A 92 -43.16 -33.43 7.18
C PRO A 92 -43.28 -33.03 8.65
#